data_AF-A0A7S0DJI7-F1
#
_entry.id   AF-A0A7S0DJI7-F1
#
_cell.length_a   1.000
_cell.length_b   1.000
_cell.length_c   1.000
_cell.angle_alpha   90.00
_cell.angle_beta   90.00
_cell.angle_gamma   90.00
#
_symmetry.space_group_name_H-M   'P 1'
#
loop_
_entity.id
_entity.type
_entity.pdbx_description
1 polymer ?
#
loop_
_entity_poly.entity_id
_entity_poly.type
_entity_poly.pdbx_seq_one_letter_code
_entity_poly.pdbx_strand_id
1 'polypeptide(L)'
;MKPGMIGTAITHIGLGNFSRAHLAFFTNELLNKMGPNEWGICAVDRDSPRSREIESFLRKHEFEYKLIMKGTEHKESVDIHCIRDFINLGEKPEAALAKLAHENTRIVSLTITEKGYYCDVNTGELYVDNPEIQHDLKNPSAPKSSVGLICSALQERRKKGIPPFTVLSCDNLPGNGHITENAVGQFAELLDPELKAYIDAEMEFPNCMVDRITPQTKSADD
;
A
#
# COMPACT_ATOMS: atom_id res chain seq x y z
N MET A 1 14.94 17.03 -5.49
CA MET A 1 14.98 15.95 -6.51
C MET A 1 15.84 16.43 -7.67
N LYS A 2 16.68 15.58 -8.26
CA LYS A 2 17.35 15.93 -9.54
C LYS A 2 16.25 16.08 -10.61
N PRO A 3 16.33 17.05 -11.54
CA PRO A 3 15.44 17.10 -12.70
C PRO A 3 15.48 15.75 -13.41
N GLY A 4 14.33 15.07 -13.54
CA GLY A 4 14.19 13.77 -14.19
C GLY A 4 14.07 12.53 -13.29
N MET A 5 14.09 12.65 -11.96
CA MET A 5 13.91 11.50 -11.05
C MET A 5 12.55 11.54 -10.35
N ILE A 6 11.75 10.48 -10.53
CA ILE A 6 10.45 10.29 -9.87
C ILE A 6 10.67 9.84 -8.42
N GLY A 7 10.06 10.53 -7.45
CA GLY A 7 10.09 10.16 -6.03
C GLY A 7 9.07 9.07 -5.68
N THR A 8 8.93 8.74 -4.39
CA THR A 8 8.00 7.71 -3.91
C THR A 8 7.13 8.22 -2.76
N ALA A 9 6.27 9.21 -3.03
CA ALA A 9 5.37 9.76 -2.03
C ALA A 9 4.18 8.86 -1.70
N ILE A 10 3.88 7.89 -2.56
CA ILE A 10 2.90 6.84 -2.32
C ILE A 10 3.66 5.57 -1.94
N THR A 11 3.29 4.98 -0.81
CA THR A 11 3.66 3.60 -0.48
C THR A 11 2.44 2.71 -0.64
N HIS A 12 2.51 1.68 -1.47
CA HIS A 12 1.38 0.82 -1.79
C HIS A 12 1.57 -0.58 -1.20
N ILE A 13 0.67 -1.01 -0.31
CA ILE A 13 0.69 -2.34 0.30
C ILE A 13 -0.21 -3.30 -0.48
N GLY A 14 0.38 -4.41 -0.93
CA GLY A 14 -0.31 -5.47 -1.68
C GLY A 14 -0.32 -5.23 -3.18
N LEU A 15 0.85 -5.23 -3.83
CA LEU A 15 0.98 -4.92 -5.26
C LEU A 15 0.45 -6.06 -6.15
N GLY A 16 -0.86 -6.06 -6.37
CA GLY A 16 -1.55 -7.00 -7.24
C GLY A 16 -1.65 -6.58 -8.71
N ASN A 17 -2.48 -7.30 -9.46
CA ASN A 17 -2.82 -6.91 -10.83
C ASN A 17 -3.70 -5.66 -10.84
N PHE A 18 -4.68 -5.61 -9.93
CA PHE A 18 -5.62 -4.50 -9.83
C PHE A 18 -4.93 -3.17 -9.57
N SER A 19 -4.06 -3.07 -8.55
CA SER A 19 -3.35 -1.82 -8.26
C SER A 19 -2.42 -1.39 -9.40
N ARG A 20 -1.74 -2.34 -10.07
CA ARG A 20 -0.96 -2.06 -11.28
C ARG A 20 -1.82 -1.59 -12.46
N ALA A 21 -3.05 -2.09 -12.60
CA ALA A 21 -3.95 -1.67 -13.66
C ALA A 21 -4.74 -0.39 -13.31
N HIS A 22 -4.89 -0.04 -12.04
CA HIS A 22 -5.77 1.04 -11.58
C HIS A 22 -5.00 2.19 -10.93
N LEU A 23 -4.50 2.00 -9.71
CA LEU A 23 -3.77 3.04 -8.96
C LEU A 23 -2.53 3.52 -9.73
N ALA A 24 -1.71 2.59 -10.22
CA ALA A 24 -0.51 2.92 -10.97
C ALA A 24 -0.85 3.58 -12.31
N PHE A 25 -1.95 3.17 -12.99
CA PHE A 25 -2.40 3.82 -14.21
C PHE A 25 -2.70 5.31 -13.99
N PHE A 26 -3.53 5.65 -13.00
CA PHE A 26 -3.86 7.06 -12.73
C PHE A 26 -2.66 7.86 -12.22
N THR A 27 -1.79 7.24 -11.42
CA THR A 27 -0.55 7.88 -10.96
C THR A 27 0.38 8.16 -12.13
N ASN A 28 0.51 7.24 -13.08
CA ASN A 28 1.31 7.40 -14.30
C ASN A 28 0.76 8.52 -15.19
N GLU A 29 -0.56 8.58 -15.37
CA GLU A 29 -1.22 9.67 -16.11
C GLU A 29 -0.98 11.04 -15.47
N LEU A 30 -0.98 11.12 -14.14
CA LEU A 30 -0.66 12.35 -13.42
C LEU A 30 0.80 12.76 -13.66
N LEU A 31 1.75 11.82 -13.57
CA LEU A 31 3.16 12.08 -13.83
C LEU A 31 3.42 12.48 -15.29
N ASN A 32 2.73 11.87 -16.25
CA ASN A 32 2.81 12.24 -17.67
C ASN A 32 2.38 13.69 -17.90
N LYS A 33 1.35 14.16 -17.18
CA LYS A 33 0.83 15.54 -17.30
C LYS A 33 1.68 16.57 -16.57
N MET A 34 2.21 16.23 -15.40
CA MET A 34 2.95 17.17 -14.55
C MET A 34 4.47 17.10 -14.73
N GLY A 35 4.97 16.10 -15.46
CA GLY A 35 6.38 15.74 -15.51
C GLY A 35 6.86 15.00 -14.25
N PRO A 36 8.12 14.51 -14.25
CA PRO A 36 8.71 13.79 -13.13
C PRO A 36 8.66 14.59 -11.82
N ASN A 37 8.03 14.02 -10.80
CA ASN A 37 7.89 14.61 -9.48
C ASN A 37 7.84 13.53 -8.40
N GLU A 38 7.49 13.88 -7.16
CA GLU A 38 7.57 12.97 -6.03
C GLU A 38 6.47 11.89 -5.95
N TRP A 39 5.38 11.99 -6.73
CA TRP A 39 4.18 11.16 -6.58
C TRP A 39 4.29 9.71 -7.08
N GLY A 40 5.49 9.20 -7.37
CA GLY A 40 5.66 7.80 -7.69
C GLY A 40 5.35 6.85 -6.51
N ILE A 41 5.42 5.56 -6.80
CA ILE A 41 4.99 4.48 -5.91
C ILE A 41 6.18 3.64 -5.47
N CYS A 42 6.32 3.43 -4.17
CA CYS A 42 7.07 2.31 -3.61
C CYS A 42 6.08 1.20 -3.27
N ALA A 43 6.25 0.03 -3.86
CA ALA A 43 5.46 -1.13 -3.49
C ALA A 43 6.01 -1.78 -2.22
N VAL A 44 5.11 -2.23 -1.36
CA VAL A 44 5.39 -3.09 -0.22
C VAL A 44 4.46 -4.28 -0.34
N ASP A 45 4.97 -5.50 -0.21
CA ASP A 45 4.11 -6.67 -0.28
C ASP A 45 4.55 -7.75 0.70
N ARG A 46 3.60 -8.57 1.13
CA ARG A 46 3.89 -9.76 1.91
C ARG A 46 4.73 -10.72 1.10
N ASP A 47 5.54 -11.51 1.79
CA ASP A 47 6.30 -12.56 1.12
C ASP A 47 5.38 -13.69 0.61
N SER A 48 5.45 -13.95 -0.68
CA SER A 48 4.69 -14.99 -1.37
C SER A 48 5.37 -15.32 -2.71
N PRO A 49 5.10 -16.47 -3.33
CA PRO A 49 5.63 -16.76 -4.67
C PRO A 49 5.29 -15.67 -5.69
N ARG A 50 4.04 -15.17 -5.65
CA ARG A 50 3.56 -14.11 -6.54
C ARG A 50 4.30 -12.78 -6.34
N SER A 51 4.48 -12.35 -5.09
CA SER A 51 5.15 -11.06 -4.82
C SER A 51 6.63 -11.13 -5.20
N ARG A 52 7.30 -12.27 -5.01
CA ARG A 52 8.68 -12.48 -5.50
C ARG A 52 8.79 -12.48 -7.02
N GLU A 53 7.82 -13.07 -7.73
CA GLU A 53 7.75 -13.01 -9.19
C GLU A 53 7.58 -11.56 -9.69
N ILE A 54 6.67 -10.80 -9.07
CA ILE A 54 6.44 -9.38 -9.39
C ILE A 54 7.70 -8.55 -9.09
N GLU A 55 8.33 -8.75 -7.94
CA GLU A 55 9.57 -8.06 -7.58
C GLU A 55 10.67 -8.34 -8.59
N SER A 56 10.90 -9.62 -8.92
CA SER A 56 11.91 -10.03 -9.89
C SER A 56 11.65 -9.41 -11.27
N PHE A 57 10.40 -9.45 -11.72
CA PHE A 57 9.99 -8.85 -12.98
C PHE A 57 10.25 -7.33 -12.99
N LEU A 58 9.81 -6.61 -11.97
CA LEU A 58 9.96 -5.16 -11.90
C LEU A 58 11.44 -4.76 -11.83
N ARG A 59 12.25 -5.43 -10.99
CA ARG A 59 13.69 -5.14 -10.91
C ARG A 59 14.40 -5.39 -12.24
N LYS A 60 14.04 -6.46 -12.96
CA LYS A 60 14.61 -6.80 -14.27
C LYS A 60 14.30 -5.75 -15.34
N HIS A 61 13.16 -5.08 -15.26
CA HIS A 61 12.69 -4.11 -16.24
C HIS A 61 12.70 -2.67 -15.71
N GLU A 62 13.61 -2.35 -14.79
CA GLU A 62 13.78 -0.98 -14.25
C GLU A 62 12.49 -0.35 -13.69
N PHE A 63 11.61 -1.21 -13.16
CA PHE A 63 10.28 -0.95 -12.62
C PHE A 63 9.25 -0.47 -13.65
N GLU A 64 9.47 -0.75 -14.93
CA GLU A 64 8.53 -0.44 -16.01
C GLU A 64 7.76 -1.68 -16.45
N TYR A 65 6.51 -1.48 -16.89
CA TYR A 65 5.69 -2.51 -17.50
C TYR A 65 4.64 -1.92 -18.42
N LYS A 66 4.12 -2.75 -19.32
CA LYS A 66 3.05 -2.38 -20.24
C LYS A 66 1.69 -2.81 -19.69
N LEU A 67 0.76 -1.86 -19.57
CA LEU A 67 -0.64 -2.14 -19.28
C LEU A 67 -1.39 -2.28 -20.61
N ILE A 68 -1.93 -3.48 -20.87
CA ILE A 68 -2.75 -3.74 -22.07
C ILE A 68 -4.22 -3.61 -21.70
N MET A 69 -4.92 -2.69 -22.36
CA MET A 69 -6.35 -2.48 -22.23
C MET A 69 -7.05 -3.14 -23.41
N LYS A 70 -7.95 -4.09 -23.15
CA LYS A 70 -8.71 -4.83 -24.17
C LYS A 70 -10.21 -4.54 -23.99
N GLY A 71 -10.83 -3.93 -25.01
CA GLY A 71 -12.27 -3.84 -25.19
C GLY A 71 -12.74 -4.81 -26.28
N THR A 72 -14.02 -4.74 -26.65
CA THR A 72 -14.61 -5.58 -27.71
C THR A 72 -13.98 -5.33 -29.08
N GLU A 73 -13.67 -4.07 -29.39
CA GLU A 73 -13.12 -3.65 -30.69
C GLU A 73 -11.79 -2.89 -30.59
N HIS A 74 -11.30 -2.65 -29.37
CA HIS A 74 -10.15 -1.80 -29.11
C HIS A 74 -9.10 -2.52 -28.27
N LYS A 75 -7.83 -2.39 -28.67
CA LYS A 75 -6.67 -2.81 -27.89
C LYS A 75 -5.69 -1.65 -27.83
N GLU A 76 -5.43 -1.17 -26.62
CA GLU A 76 -4.47 -0.10 -26.36
C GLU A 76 -3.42 -0.61 -25.37
N SER A 77 -2.22 -0.03 -25.45
CA SER A 77 -1.17 -0.30 -24.48
C SER A 77 -0.55 0.99 -23.96
N VAL A 78 -0.37 1.07 -22.66
CA VAL A 78 0.24 2.22 -21.98
C VAL A 78 1.47 1.74 -21.21
N ASP A 79 2.59 2.44 -21.36
CA ASP A 79 3.80 2.18 -20.59
C ASP A 79 3.67 2.83 -19.21
N ILE A 80 3.80 2.01 -18.16
CA ILE A 80 3.73 2.41 -16.77
C ILE A 80 5.14 2.44 -16.18
N HIS A 81 5.52 3.57 -15.61
CA HIS A 81 6.86 3.82 -15.05
C HIS A 81 6.82 4.55 -13.68
N CYS A 82 5.62 4.70 -13.10
CA CYS A 82 5.42 5.39 -11.83
C CYS A 82 5.82 4.57 -10.59
N ILE A 83 5.97 3.24 -10.70
CA ILE A 83 6.51 2.39 -9.64
C ILE A 83 8.03 2.51 -9.69
N ARG A 84 8.68 2.83 -8.56
CA ARG A 84 10.12 3.10 -8.52
C ARG A 84 10.90 2.21 -7.56
N ASP A 85 10.20 1.48 -6.69
CA ASP A 85 10.83 0.53 -5.78
C ASP A 85 9.82 -0.55 -5.33
N PHE A 86 10.35 -1.64 -4.77
CA PHE A 86 9.60 -2.75 -4.20
C PHE A 86 10.32 -3.26 -2.95
N ILE A 87 9.57 -3.41 -1.85
CA ILE A 87 10.06 -3.96 -0.59
C ILE A 87 9.22 -5.18 -0.23
N ASN A 88 9.88 -6.34 -0.15
CA ASN A 88 9.26 -7.54 0.41
C ASN A 88 9.24 -7.45 1.94
N LEU A 89 8.05 -7.32 2.52
CA LEU A 89 7.82 -7.15 3.95
C LEU A 89 8.32 -8.35 4.76
N GLY A 90 8.19 -9.58 4.23
CA GLY A 90 8.64 -10.78 4.94
C GLY A 90 10.16 -10.94 4.99
N GLU A 91 10.87 -10.30 4.06
CA GLU A 91 12.35 -10.32 4.03
C GLU A 91 12.97 -9.09 4.69
N LYS A 92 12.33 -7.92 4.58
CA LYS A 92 12.87 -6.63 5.01
C LYS A 92 11.84 -5.80 5.78
N PRO A 93 11.32 -6.29 6.92
CA PRO A 93 10.28 -5.58 7.67
C PRO A 93 10.72 -4.20 8.18
N GLU A 94 11.99 -4.06 8.58
CA GLU A 94 12.55 -2.79 9.04
C GLU A 94 12.65 -1.78 7.88
N ALA A 95 12.93 -2.24 6.66
CA ALA A 95 12.97 -1.37 5.48
C ALA A 95 11.57 -0.90 5.08
N ALA A 96 10.57 -1.78 5.17
CA ALA A 96 9.17 -1.41 4.94
C ALA A 96 8.72 -0.38 5.97
N LEU A 97 9.00 -0.62 7.26
CA LEU A 97 8.70 0.33 8.34
C LEU A 97 9.38 1.68 8.10
N ALA A 98 10.68 1.67 7.81
CA ALA A 98 11.44 2.89 7.52
C ALA A 98 10.85 3.65 6.32
N LYS A 99 10.39 2.93 5.28
CA LYS A 99 9.78 3.54 4.10
C LYS A 99 8.46 4.24 4.42
N LEU A 100 7.56 3.62 5.19
CA LEU A 100 6.31 4.27 5.61
C LEU A 100 6.57 5.44 6.57
N ALA A 101 7.55 5.29 7.47
CA ALA A 101 7.91 6.33 8.44
C ALA A 101 8.65 7.53 7.82
N HIS A 102 9.17 7.40 6.59
CA HIS A 102 9.90 8.45 5.91
C HIS A 102 9.00 9.66 5.58
N GLU A 103 9.47 10.89 5.80
CA GLU A 103 8.71 12.13 5.60
C GLU A 103 8.08 12.27 4.21
N ASN A 104 8.81 11.85 3.15
CA ASN A 104 8.30 11.82 1.78
C ASN A 104 7.05 10.94 1.57
N THR A 105 6.82 9.91 2.39
CA THR A 105 5.59 9.11 2.31
C THR A 105 4.43 9.94 2.84
N ARG A 106 3.51 10.29 1.93
CA ARG A 106 2.32 11.12 2.20
C ARG A 106 1.03 10.34 2.07
N ILE A 107 1.02 9.24 1.29
CA ILE A 107 -0.11 8.33 1.16
C ILE A 107 0.39 6.89 1.34
N VAL A 108 -0.31 6.12 2.17
CA VAL A 108 -0.22 4.66 2.22
C VAL A 108 -1.49 4.10 1.61
N SER A 109 -1.38 3.42 0.47
CA SER A 109 -2.54 2.85 -0.24
C SER A 109 -2.57 1.33 -0.13
N LEU A 110 -3.76 0.72 -0.17
CA LEU A 110 -3.94 -0.71 0.13
C LEU A 110 -4.71 -1.44 -1.00
N THR A 111 -4.22 -2.60 -1.43
CA THR A 111 -5.03 -3.64 -2.09
C THR A 111 -4.66 -4.99 -1.49
N ILE A 112 -5.17 -5.24 -0.29
CA ILE A 112 -4.72 -6.30 0.60
C ILE A 112 -5.76 -7.40 0.79
N THR A 113 -6.91 -7.32 0.09
CA THR A 113 -8.09 -8.19 0.25
C THR A 113 -8.70 -8.10 1.65
N GLU A 114 -9.87 -8.73 1.86
CA GLU A 114 -10.57 -8.73 3.16
C GLU A 114 -9.68 -9.23 4.30
N LYS A 115 -8.87 -10.25 4.03
CA LYS A 115 -7.97 -10.85 5.03
C LYS A 115 -6.85 -9.91 5.46
N GLY A 116 -6.49 -8.96 4.59
CA GLY A 116 -5.43 -8.01 4.85
C GLY A 116 -5.77 -6.98 5.91
N TYR A 117 -7.04 -6.80 6.28
CA TYR A 117 -7.45 -5.86 7.34
C TYR A 117 -7.31 -6.44 8.75
N TYR A 118 -7.11 -7.76 8.88
CA TYR A 118 -7.04 -8.48 10.16
C TYR A 118 -8.25 -8.23 11.07
N CYS A 119 -9.40 -7.91 10.48
CA CYS A 119 -10.66 -7.74 11.19
C CYS A 119 -11.78 -8.45 10.43
N ASP A 120 -12.88 -8.72 11.11
CA ASP A 120 -14.12 -9.07 10.44
C ASP A 120 -14.67 -7.84 9.73
N VAL A 121 -14.81 -7.90 8.40
CA VAL A 121 -15.25 -6.74 7.61
C VAL A 121 -16.73 -6.39 7.83
N ASN A 122 -17.52 -7.27 8.45
CA ASN A 122 -18.93 -7.03 8.77
C ASN A 122 -19.10 -6.44 10.17
N THR A 123 -18.40 -6.98 11.17
CA THR A 123 -18.49 -6.49 12.56
C THR A 123 -17.47 -5.38 12.85
N GLY A 124 -16.40 -5.32 12.07
CA GLY A 124 -15.26 -4.45 12.28
C GLY A 124 -14.27 -4.98 13.34
N GLU A 125 -14.55 -6.08 14.02
CA GLU A 125 -13.73 -6.53 15.15
C GLU A 125 -12.36 -7.05 14.70
N LEU A 126 -11.29 -6.50 15.29
CA LEU A 126 -9.93 -6.95 15.04
C LEU A 126 -9.75 -8.39 15.55
N TYR A 127 -9.09 -9.23 14.76
CA TYR A 127 -8.71 -10.59 15.16
C TYR A 127 -7.52 -10.54 16.12
N VAL A 128 -7.76 -10.15 17.37
CA VAL A 128 -6.72 -9.96 18.40
C VAL A 128 -5.86 -11.20 18.59
N ASP A 129 -6.46 -12.40 18.57
CA ASP A 129 -5.75 -13.67 18.74
C ASP A 129 -4.98 -14.13 17.49
N ASN A 130 -5.02 -13.38 16.39
CA ASN A 130 -4.26 -13.71 15.19
C ASN A 130 -2.74 -13.71 15.49
N PRO A 131 -1.99 -14.75 15.10
CA PRO A 131 -0.56 -14.85 15.40
C PRO A 131 0.29 -13.68 14.89
N GLU A 132 -0.06 -13.07 13.75
CA GLU A 132 0.66 -11.91 13.22
C GLU A 132 0.31 -10.62 13.99
N ILE A 133 -0.92 -10.47 14.48
CA ILE A 133 -1.30 -9.36 15.37
C ILE A 133 -0.57 -9.47 16.71
N GLN A 134 -0.58 -10.66 17.32
CA GLN A 134 0.16 -10.93 18.55
C GLN A 134 1.68 -10.75 18.39
N HIS A 135 2.21 -11.09 17.22
CA HIS A 135 3.61 -10.87 16.89
C HIS A 135 3.94 -9.38 16.86
N ASP A 136 3.11 -8.59 16.16
CA ASP A 136 3.37 -7.17 15.91
C ASP A 136 3.23 -6.33 17.18
N LEU A 137 2.28 -6.67 18.07
CA LEU A 137 2.16 -6.06 19.40
C LEU A 137 3.43 -6.25 20.25
N LYS A 138 4.10 -7.41 20.10
CA LYS A 138 5.34 -7.72 20.83
C LYS A 138 6.59 -7.19 20.15
N ASN A 139 6.56 -7.02 18.83
CA ASN A 139 7.72 -6.65 18.01
C ASN A 139 7.39 -5.50 17.03
N PRO A 140 7.01 -4.31 17.54
CA PRO A 140 6.56 -3.21 16.69
C PRO A 140 7.64 -2.70 15.73
N SER A 141 8.93 -2.97 15.98
CA SER A 141 10.03 -2.59 15.08
C SER A 141 10.16 -3.47 13.83
N ALA A 142 9.50 -4.63 13.78
CA ALA A 142 9.55 -5.56 12.65
C ALA A 142 8.16 -6.18 12.39
N PRO A 143 7.15 -5.37 12.06
CA PRO A 143 5.77 -5.82 11.91
C PRO A 143 5.57 -6.70 10.66
N LYS A 144 4.57 -7.59 10.71
CA LYS A 144 4.21 -8.54 9.65
C LYS A 144 2.84 -8.26 9.03
N SER A 145 1.94 -7.67 9.80
CA SER A 145 0.60 -7.27 9.36
C SER A 145 0.60 -5.87 8.77
N SER A 146 -0.39 -5.59 7.92
CA SER A 146 -0.63 -4.25 7.36
C SER A 146 -0.93 -3.23 8.47
N VAL A 147 -1.80 -3.58 9.42
CA VAL A 147 -2.21 -2.72 10.54
C VAL A 147 -1.05 -2.47 11.50
N GLY A 148 -0.25 -3.50 11.81
CA GLY A 148 0.97 -3.36 12.59
C GLY A 148 2.00 -2.47 11.91
N LEU A 149 2.21 -2.66 10.59
CA LEU A 149 3.13 -1.83 9.81
C LEU A 149 2.72 -0.35 9.78
N ILE A 150 1.42 -0.07 9.59
CA ILE A 150 0.87 1.29 9.61
C ILE A 150 1.05 1.92 10.99
N CYS A 151 0.61 1.24 12.05
CA CYS A 151 0.68 1.77 13.42
C CYS A 151 2.11 2.01 13.88
N SER A 152 3.02 1.06 13.62
CA SER A 152 4.45 1.23 13.94
C SER A 152 5.07 2.41 13.19
N ALA A 153 4.73 2.59 11.91
CA ALA A 153 5.23 3.74 11.15
C ALA A 153 4.72 5.07 11.70
N LEU A 154 3.45 5.13 12.10
CA LEU A 154 2.86 6.32 12.70
C LEU A 154 3.48 6.64 14.07
N GLN A 155 3.78 5.61 14.87
CA GLN A 155 4.49 5.79 16.14
C GLN A 155 5.89 6.40 15.90
N GLU A 156 6.62 5.92 14.90
CA GLU A 156 7.93 6.47 14.52
C GLU A 156 7.85 7.89 13.97
N ARG A 157 6.82 8.21 13.18
CA ARG A 157 6.58 9.58 12.67
C ARG A 157 6.27 10.54 13.82
N ARG A 158 5.38 10.16 14.74
CA ARG A 158 5.03 10.95 15.93
C ARG A 158 6.26 11.25 16.77
N LYS A 159 7.12 10.25 17.05
CA LYS A 159 8.38 10.43 17.79
C LYS A 159 9.33 11.44 17.11
N LYS A 160 9.31 11.50 15.78
CA LYS A 160 10.18 12.37 14.96
C LYS A 160 9.54 13.72 14.62
N GLY A 161 8.32 13.99 15.05
CA GLY A 161 7.59 15.21 14.68
C GLY A 161 7.24 15.28 13.19
N ILE A 162 7.16 14.14 12.51
CA ILE A 162 6.76 14.06 11.11
C ILE A 162 5.22 13.93 11.06
N PRO A 163 4.50 14.75 10.27
CA PRO A 163 3.05 14.66 10.13
C PRO A 163 2.59 13.26 9.69
N PRO A 164 1.37 12.81 9.99
CA PRO A 164 0.89 11.51 9.50
C PRO A 164 0.73 11.52 7.96
N PHE A 165 0.60 10.32 7.39
CA PHE A 165 0.20 10.14 5.98
C PHE A 165 -1.30 9.83 5.91
N THR A 166 -1.95 9.99 4.76
CA THR A 166 -3.32 9.46 4.55
C THR A 166 -3.27 7.95 4.30
N VAL A 167 -4.23 7.17 4.81
CA VAL A 167 -4.38 5.75 4.45
C VAL A 167 -5.55 5.57 3.50
N LEU A 168 -5.26 5.22 2.24
CA LEU A 168 -6.25 5.05 1.18
C LEU A 168 -6.45 3.56 0.86
N SER A 169 -7.52 2.97 1.36
CA SER A 169 -7.90 1.64 0.87
C SER A 169 -8.39 1.72 -0.58
N CYS A 170 -7.93 0.80 -1.41
CA CYS A 170 -8.40 0.57 -2.77
C CYS A 170 -8.90 -0.88 -2.94
N ASP A 171 -9.28 -1.55 -1.85
CA ASP A 171 -10.03 -2.80 -1.95
C ASP A 171 -11.50 -2.50 -2.22
N ASN A 172 -12.16 -3.42 -2.94
CA ASN A 172 -13.58 -3.28 -3.30
C ASN A 172 -14.48 -3.72 -2.14
N LEU A 173 -14.48 -2.93 -1.07
CA LEU A 173 -15.30 -3.13 0.13
C LEU A 173 -16.17 -1.89 0.39
N PRO A 174 -17.46 -2.08 0.74
CA PRO A 174 -18.28 -0.97 1.22
C PRO A 174 -17.66 -0.35 2.48
N GLY A 175 -17.48 0.97 2.49
CA GLY A 175 -16.88 1.64 3.64
C GLY A 175 -15.42 1.25 3.89
N ASN A 176 -14.66 0.93 2.84
CA ASN A 176 -13.27 0.48 2.94
C ASN A 176 -12.35 1.40 3.77
N GLY A 177 -12.56 2.72 3.71
CA GLY A 177 -11.89 3.69 4.57
C GLY A 177 -12.23 3.48 6.04
N HIS A 178 -13.52 3.38 6.39
CA HIS A 178 -13.96 3.14 7.77
C HIS A 178 -13.50 1.77 8.31
N ILE A 179 -13.49 0.72 7.48
CA ILE A 179 -12.95 -0.59 7.85
C ILE A 179 -11.46 -0.45 8.21
N THR A 180 -10.71 0.30 7.39
CA THR A 180 -9.29 0.56 7.62
C THR A 180 -9.06 1.34 8.91
N GLU A 181 -9.79 2.43 9.09
CA GLU A 181 -9.76 3.28 10.29
C GLU A 181 -10.00 2.47 11.55
N ASN A 182 -11.04 1.64 11.55
CA ASN A 182 -11.42 0.83 12.70
C ASN A 182 -10.38 -0.24 13.03
N ALA A 183 -9.85 -0.94 12.03
CA ALA A 183 -8.83 -1.97 12.24
C ALA A 183 -7.50 -1.36 12.74
N VAL A 184 -7.06 -0.26 12.14
CA VAL A 184 -5.87 0.50 12.56
C VAL A 184 -6.08 1.05 13.97
N GLY A 185 -7.25 1.60 14.26
CA GLY A 185 -7.59 2.14 15.57
C GLY A 185 -7.61 1.09 16.68
N GLN A 186 -8.23 -0.07 16.45
CA GLN A 186 -8.22 -1.15 17.45
C GLN A 186 -6.81 -1.70 17.69
N PHE A 187 -5.99 -1.84 16.64
CA PHE A 187 -4.60 -2.25 16.82
C PHE A 187 -3.81 -1.19 17.60
N ALA A 188 -4.00 0.09 17.28
CA ALA A 188 -3.33 1.19 17.96
C ALA A 188 -3.70 1.25 19.44
N GLU A 189 -4.96 1.06 19.80
CA GLU A 189 -5.42 1.01 21.20
C GLU A 189 -4.72 -0.10 21.99
N LEU A 190 -4.55 -1.28 21.38
CA LEU A 190 -3.84 -2.41 22.00
C LEU A 190 -2.33 -2.18 22.11
N LEU A 191 -1.73 -1.43 21.18
CA LEU A 191 -0.31 -1.13 21.16
C LEU A 191 0.05 -0.01 22.14
N ASP A 192 -0.69 1.10 22.08
CA ASP A 192 -0.46 2.35 22.82
C ASP A 192 -1.72 3.24 22.71
N PRO A 193 -2.52 3.40 23.78
CA PRO A 193 -3.71 4.25 23.76
C PRO A 193 -3.45 5.71 23.35
N GLU A 194 -2.24 6.25 23.59
CA GLU A 194 -1.90 7.59 23.11
C GLU A 194 -1.71 7.62 21.59
N LEU A 195 -1.24 6.52 20.98
CA LEU A 195 -1.18 6.39 19.53
C LEU A 195 -2.59 6.36 18.94
N LYS A 196 -3.54 5.66 19.59
CA LYS A 196 -4.95 5.69 19.17
C LYS A 196 -5.50 7.10 19.17
N ALA A 197 -5.32 7.83 20.27
CA ALA A 197 -5.77 9.23 20.37
C ALA A 197 -5.14 10.14 19.31
N TYR A 198 -3.86 9.91 18.99
CA TYR A 198 -3.18 10.63 17.91
C TYR A 198 -3.77 10.31 16.53
N ILE A 199 -4.08 9.04 16.26
CA ILE A 199 -4.70 8.61 14.99
C ILE A 199 -6.08 9.25 14.83
N ASP A 200 -6.91 9.24 15.88
CA ASP A 200 -8.26 9.83 15.84
C ASP A 200 -8.25 11.35 15.57
N ALA A 201 -7.19 12.05 16.02
CA ALA A 201 -7.09 13.49 15.89
C ALA A 201 -6.50 13.94 14.55
N GLU A 202 -5.54 13.20 14.00
CA GLU A 202 -4.66 13.69 12.94
C GLU A 202 -4.76 12.92 11.62
N MET A 203 -5.40 11.74 11.61
CA MET A 203 -5.40 10.86 10.42
C MET A 203 -6.68 10.91 9.61
N GLU A 204 -6.52 10.63 8.32
CA GLU A 204 -7.61 10.52 7.36
C GLU A 204 -7.62 9.13 6.71
N PHE A 205 -8.82 8.53 6.65
CA PHE A 205 -9.10 7.24 6.04
C PHE A 205 -10.23 7.37 5.00
N PRO A 206 -9.97 8.00 3.84
CA PRO A 206 -11.01 8.23 2.84
C PRO A 206 -11.58 6.91 2.32
N ASN A 207 -12.91 6.88 2.19
CA ASN A 207 -13.59 5.82 1.44
C ASN A 207 -13.47 6.09 -0.06
N CYS A 208 -13.35 5.03 -0.86
CA CYS A 208 -13.46 5.14 -2.31
C CYS A 208 -14.16 3.93 -2.92
N MET A 209 -14.78 4.15 -4.08
CA MET A 209 -15.20 3.07 -4.98
C MET A 209 -14.13 2.91 -6.05
N VAL A 210 -13.73 1.67 -6.30
CA VAL A 210 -12.76 1.34 -7.34
C VAL A 210 -13.36 0.28 -8.25
N ASP A 211 -13.18 0.43 -9.56
CA ASP A 211 -13.71 -0.53 -10.53
C ASP A 211 -12.79 -0.62 -11.74
N ARG A 212 -12.28 -1.84 -11.98
CA ARG A 212 -11.55 -2.23 -13.18
C ARG A 212 -11.38 -3.75 -13.21
N ILE A 213 -12.09 -4.41 -14.11
CA ILE A 213 -11.90 -5.85 -14.36
C ILE A 213 -10.44 -6.08 -14.79
N THR A 214 -9.69 -6.82 -13.96
CA THR A 214 -8.26 -7.05 -14.18
C THR A 214 -7.95 -8.55 -14.01
N PRO A 215 -7.97 -9.34 -15.10
CA PRO A 215 -7.71 -10.77 -15.03
C PRO A 215 -6.30 -11.12 -14.54
N GLN A 216 -6.09 -12.41 -14.22
CA GLN A 216 -4.75 -12.94 -14.08
C GLN A 216 -4.02 -12.91 -15.43
N THR A 217 -2.73 -12.55 -15.40
CA THR A 217 -1.86 -12.58 -16.57
C THR A 217 -1.67 -14.04 -17.01
N LYS A 218 -1.91 -14.33 -18.28
CA LYS A 218 -1.66 -15.65 -18.88
C LYS A 218 -0.45 -15.56 -19.80
N SER A 219 0.27 -16.67 -20.01
CA SER A 219 1.43 -16.74 -20.92
C SER A 219 1.12 -16.38 -22.38
N ALA A 220 -0.16 -16.35 -22.78
CA ALA A 220 -0.60 -15.91 -24.10
C ALA A 220 -0.80 -14.39 -24.22
N ASP A 221 -0.52 -13.62 -23.15
CA ASP A 221 -0.64 -12.17 -23.12
C ASP A 221 0.70 -11.42 -23.29
N ASP A 222 1.81 -12.16 -23.47
CA ASP A 222 3.16 -11.65 -23.78
C ASP A 222 3.31 -11.27 -25.27
#